data_AF-A0A956D0H0-F1
#
_entry.id   AF-A0A956D0H0-F1
#
_cell.length_a   1.000
_cell.length_b   1.000
_cell.length_c   1.000
_cell.angle_alpha   90.00
_cell.angle_beta   90.00
_cell.angle_gamma   90.00
#
_symmetry.space_group_name_H-M   'P 1'
#
loop_
_entity.id
_entity.type
_entity.pdbx_description
1 polymer ?
#
loop_
_entity_poly.entity_id
_entity_poly.type
_entity_poly.pdbx_seq_one_letter_code
_entity_poly.pdbx_strand_id
1 'polypeptide(L)' 'PRRWRGAILPINAVVEIEALESPKRPVAAVADHDEVRDVAKVRIASDPSISLRMLFDPGHSLEERIIREQFGY' A
#
# COMPACT_ATOMS: atom_id res chain seq x y z
N PRO A 1 -6.73 10.02 -1.71
CA PRO A 1 -7.14 10.93 -2.82
C PRO A 1 -8.47 10.48 -3.43
N ARG A 2 -9.47 11.36 -3.48
CA ARG A 2 -10.78 11.00 -4.04
C ARG A 2 -10.63 10.75 -5.55
N ARG A 3 -11.24 9.67 -6.05
CA ARG A 3 -11.23 9.28 -7.48
C ARG A 3 -9.88 8.86 -8.06
N TRP A 4 -8.89 8.55 -7.22
CA TRP A 4 -7.63 7.96 -7.71
C TRP A 4 -7.86 6.47 -8.00
N ARG A 5 -7.52 6.03 -9.23
CA ARG A 5 -7.73 4.64 -9.71
C ARG A 5 -6.62 3.67 -9.29
N GLY A 6 -5.73 4.09 -8.39
CA GLY A 6 -4.50 3.37 -8.08
C GLY A 6 -3.43 3.55 -9.17
N ALA A 7 -2.23 3.04 -8.89
CA ALA A 7 -1.11 3.00 -9.82
C ALA A 7 -0.23 1.79 -9.49
N ILE A 8 0.38 1.20 -10.52
CA ILE A 8 1.46 0.23 -10.35
C ILE A 8 2.77 1.01 -10.32
N LEU A 9 3.57 0.79 -9.28
CA LEU A 9 4.87 1.43 -9.11
C LEU A 9 5.97 0.36 -9.12
N PRO A 10 7.19 0.70 -9.55
CA PRO A 10 8.36 -0.15 -9.35
C PRO A 10 8.54 -0.52 -7.86
N ILE A 11 9.01 -1.73 -7.57
CA ILE A 11 9.17 -2.22 -6.19
C ILE A 11 10.14 -1.36 -5.34
N ASN A 12 11.09 -0.69 -5.99
CA ASN A 12 12.06 0.21 -5.35
C ASN A 12 11.54 1.66 -5.23
N ALA A 13 10.31 1.95 -5.64
CA ALA A 13 9.73 3.26 -5.47
C ALA A 13 9.50 3.58 -3.99
N VAL A 14 9.75 4.83 -3.63
CA VAL A 14 9.39 5.37 -2.32
C VAL A 14 8.17 6.26 -2.51
N VAL A 15 7.11 5.97 -1.76
CA VAL A 15 5.87 6.75 -1.79
C VAL A 15 5.81 7.62 -0.55
N GLU A 16 5.53 8.90 -0.76
CA GLU A 16 5.36 9.88 0.31
C GLU A 16 3.95 10.46 0.26
N ILE A 17 3.26 10.42 1.40
CA ILE A 17 1.92 10.97 1.56
C ILE A 17 1.98 12.02 2.66
N GLU A 18 1.56 13.24 2.32
CA GLU A 18 1.48 14.35 3.26
C GLU A 18 0.01 14.71 3.53
N ALA A 19 -0.33 14.80 4.82
CA ALA A 19 -1.66 15.21 5.27
C ALA A 19 -1.72 16.74 5.34
N LEU A 20 -2.33 17.34 4.32
CA LEU A 20 -2.54 18.79 4.28
C LEU A 20 -3.48 19.24 5.41
N GLU A 21 -3.09 20.30 6.11
CA GLU A 21 -3.80 20.84 7.27
C GLU A 21 -4.11 19.78 8.35
N SER A 22 -3.16 18.86 8.63
CA SER A 22 -3.36 17.79 9.62
C SER A 22 -3.92 18.24 10.99
N PRO A 23 -3.61 19.44 11.52
CA PRO A 23 -4.22 19.89 12.79
C PRO A 23 -5.74 20.15 12.69
N LYS A 24 -6.24 20.49 11.50
CA LYS A 24 -7.68 20.70 11.26
C LYS A 24 -8.38 19.41 10.82
N ARG A 25 -7.63 18.47 10.26
CA ARG A 25 -8.12 17.20 9.69
C ARG A 25 -7.18 16.08 10.12
N PRO A 26 -7.28 15.61 11.37
CA PRO A 26 -6.44 14.53 11.84
C PRO A 26 -6.73 13.27 11.02
N VAL A 27 -5.65 12.58 10.63
CA VAL A 27 -5.70 11.31 9.91
C VAL A 27 -4.89 10.27 10.66
N ALA A 28 -5.27 9.01 10.51
CA ALA A 28 -4.52 7.88 11.01
C ALA A 28 -3.82 7.17 9.86
N ALA A 29 -2.63 6.63 10.12
CA ALA A 29 -1.97 5.66 9.28
C ALA A 29 -2.08 4.28 9.95
N VAL A 30 -2.54 3.28 9.21
CA VAL A 30 -2.76 1.93 9.72
C VAL A 30 -2.01 0.94 8.82
N ALA A 31 -1.25 0.04 9.43
CA ALA A 31 -0.59 -1.07 8.78
C ALA A 31 -0.85 -2.34 9.60
N ASP A 32 -1.61 -3.28 9.04
CA ASP A 32 -2.08 -4.48 9.73
C ASP A 32 -2.78 -4.17 11.08
N HIS A 33 -2.08 -4.37 12.20
CA HIS A 33 -2.57 -4.13 13.55
C HIS A 33 -1.93 -2.89 14.21
N ASP A 34 -0.97 -2.25 13.55
CA ASP A 34 -0.31 -1.04 14.02
C ASP A 34 -1.06 0.20 13.54
N GLU A 35 -1.46 1.07 14.47
CA GLU A 35 -2.11 2.36 14.20
C GLU A 35 -1.28 3.51 14.78
N VAL A 36 -1.04 4.52 13.95
CA VAL A 36 -0.49 5.81 14.36
C VAL A 36 -1.50 6.91 14.04
N ARG A 37 -1.86 7.72 15.05
CA ARG A 37 -2.84 8.81 14.93
C ARG A 37 -2.13 10.15 14.75
N ASP A 38 -2.90 11.16 14.33
CA ASP A 38 -2.44 12.54 14.13
C ASP A 38 -1.20 12.66 13.21
N VAL A 39 -1.19 11.84 12.15
CA VAL A 39 -0.05 11.72 11.24
C VAL A 39 0.00 12.92 10.28
N ALA A 40 1.15 13.59 10.22
CA ALA A 40 1.41 14.65 9.24
C ALA A 40 1.99 14.10 7.93
N LYS A 41 2.80 13.05 8.01
CA LYS A 41 3.57 12.53 6.88
C LYS A 41 3.79 11.02 7.00
N VAL A 42 3.61 10.30 5.91
CA VAL A 42 3.87 8.86 5.78
C VAL A 42 4.88 8.64 4.66
N ARG A 43 5.91 7.85 4.92
CA ARG A 43 6.88 7.39 3.93
C ARG A 43 6.84 5.87 3.84
N ILE A 44 6.60 5.35 2.64
CA ILE A 44 6.41 3.93 2.35
C ILE A 44 7.52 3.48 1.41
N ALA A 45 8.15 2.35 1.72
CA ALA A 45 9.16 1.70 0.89
C ALA A 45 9.11 0.19 1.12
N SER A 46 9.56 -0.59 0.13
CA SER A 46 9.73 -2.04 0.29
C SER A 46 11.02 -2.34 1.08
N ASP A 47 10.93 -3.26 2.04
CA ASP A 47 12.09 -3.84 2.70
C ASP A 47 12.48 -5.15 1.99
N PRO A 48 13.60 -5.17 1.23
CA PRO A 48 14.01 -6.35 0.46
C PRO A 48 14.62 -7.46 1.34
N SER A 49 14.84 -7.22 2.64
CA SER A 49 15.37 -8.23 3.55
C SER A 49 14.32 -9.26 3.97
N ILE A 50 13.03 -8.95 3.79
CA ILE A 50 11.92 -9.80 4.17
C ILE A 50 11.46 -10.58 2.93
N SER A 51 11.41 -11.91 3.03
CA SER A 51 10.91 -12.78 1.96
C SER A 51 10.03 -13.90 2.53
N LEU A 52 8.97 -14.25 1.79
CA LEU A 52 8.11 -15.39 2.08
C LEU A 52 8.09 -16.36 0.90
N ARG A 53 8.08 -17.66 1.21
CA ARG A 53 7.82 -18.71 0.23
C ARG A 53 6.33 -19.07 0.30
N MET A 54 5.59 -18.76 -0.75
CA MET A 54 4.19 -19.11 -0.90
C MET A 54 4.05 -20.26 -1.89
N LEU A 55 3.08 -21.16 -1.65
CA LEU A 55 2.76 -22.28 -2.54
C LEU A 55 1.44 -21.99 -3.24
N PHE A 56 1.37 -22.29 -4.54
CA PHE A 56 0.19 -22.10 -5.37
C PHE A 56 -0.06 -23.33 -6.23
N ASP A 57 -1.33 -23.59 -6.49
CA ASP A 57 -1.72 -24.55 -7.52
C ASP A 57 -1.40 -23.99 -8.91
N PRO A 58 -1.01 -24.84 -9.87
CA PRO A 58 -0.79 -24.42 -11.26
C PRO A 58 -2.02 -23.68 -11.82
N GLY A 59 -1.81 -22.50 -12.41
CA GLY A 59 -2.89 -21.65 -12.96
C GLY A 59 -3.63 -20.78 -11.94
N HIS A 60 -3.17 -20.75 -10.68
CA HIS A 60 -3.76 -19.93 -9.61
C HIS A 60 -2.69 -19.08 -8.90
N SER A 61 -1.96 -18.27 -9.66
CA SER A 61 -0.91 -17.43 -9.07
C SER A 61 -1.48 -16.25 -8.27
N LEU A 62 -0.76 -15.82 -7.24
CA LEU A 62 -1.12 -14.61 -6.48
C LEU A 62 -1.05 -13.36 -7.35
N GLU A 63 -0.11 -13.29 -8.29
CA GLU A 63 0.09 -12.15 -9.18
C GLU A 63 -1.15 -11.90 -10.05
N GLU A 64 -1.69 -12.95 -10.68
CA GLU A 64 -2.93 -12.88 -11.46
C GLU A 64 -4.12 -12.45 -10.59
N ARG A 65 -4.21 -12.97 -9.36
CA ARG A 65 -5.26 -12.61 -8.42
C ARG A 65 -5.16 -11.15 -7.99
N ILE A 66 -3.97 -10.65 -7.65
CA ILE A 66 -3.74 -9.26 -7.27
C ILE A 66 -4.15 -8.32 -8.41
N ILE A 67 -3.70 -8.60 -9.63
CA ILE A 67 -4.04 -7.74 -10.78
C ILE A 67 -5.55 -7.70 -10.99
N ARG A 68 -6.23 -8.85 -10.92
CA ARG A 68 -7.68 -8.93 -11.08
C ARG A 68 -8.44 -8.20 -9.97
N GLU A 69 -8.03 -8.32 -8.71
CA GLU A 69 -8.71 -7.67 -7.59
C GLU A 69 -8.46 -6.15 -7.53
N GLN A 70 -7.25 -5.69 -7.88
CA GLN A 70 -6.88 -4.28 -7.78
C GLN A 70 -7.25 -3.46 -9.03
N PHE A 71 -7.31 -4.09 -10.21
CA PHE A 71 -7.51 -3.40 -11.49
C PHE A 71 -8.57 -4.05 -12.39
N GLY A 72 -9.18 -5.17 -11.99
CA GLY A 72 -10.35 -5.72 -12.65
C GLY A 72 -11.56 -4.80 -12.42
N TYR A 73 -12.29 -4.54 -13.51
CA TYR A 73 -13.51 -3.70 -13.52
C TYR A 73 -14.65 -4.26 -12.66
#